data_AF-A0A0C3CA76-F1
#
_entry.id   AF-A0A0C3CA76-F1
#
_cell.length_a   1.000
_cell.length_b   1.000
_cell.length_c   1.000
_cell.angle_alpha   90.00
_cell.angle_beta   90.00
_cell.angle_gamma   90.00
#
_symmetry.space_group_name_H-M   'P 1'
#
loop_
_entity.id
_entity.type
_entity.pdbx_description
1 polymer ?
#
loop_
_entity_poly.entity_id
_entity_poly.type
_entity_poly.pdbx_seq_one_letter_code
_entity_poly.pdbx_strand_id
1 'polypeptide(L)'
;MRISNRVGKTPALRWNSWFVDLGLKQLGYKYVSIDDCWSQESCNGSGYLVPDPSKWPNGIRAVVDKIHGMCLKFGLYSDAGIETCAGHPGSQGYEQQDADLLGSWGVDYWKYDNCYTLCNGENPVPQRCCIPRDSQAWYTTLGNAFRSVNYPILYSLYSWGLDNVWTWGGSMCLKAGPTRQTGYYT
;
A
#
# COMPACT_ATOMS: atom_id res chain seq x y z
N MET A 1 -0.24 8.82 -10.09
CA MET A 1 -1.61 8.65 -10.62
C MET A 1 -2.20 7.40 -9.99
N ARG A 2 -3.39 7.49 -9.38
CA ARG A 2 -4.11 6.37 -8.74
C ARG A 2 -5.06 5.77 -9.78
N ILE A 3 -5.01 4.46 -9.98
CA ILE A 3 -5.86 3.76 -10.97
C ILE A 3 -7.00 3.05 -10.20
N SER A 4 -8.26 3.27 -10.59
CA SER A 4 -9.46 2.93 -9.81
C SER A 4 -9.88 1.44 -9.85
N ASN A 5 -10.89 1.08 -9.06
CA ASN A 5 -11.39 -0.29 -8.80
C ASN A 5 -11.92 -1.07 -10.02
N ARG A 6 -11.86 -0.53 -11.26
CA ARG A 6 -12.26 -1.22 -12.50
C ARG A 6 -11.08 -1.81 -13.31
N VAL A 7 -9.89 -1.88 -12.71
CA VAL A 7 -8.63 -2.32 -13.35
C VAL A 7 -8.65 -3.78 -13.82
N GLY A 8 -9.52 -4.64 -13.29
CA GLY A 8 -9.56 -6.07 -13.62
C GLY A 8 -9.95 -6.46 -15.06
N LYS A 9 -10.34 -5.53 -15.94
CA LYS A 9 -10.71 -5.83 -17.34
C LYS A 9 -9.66 -5.47 -18.40
N THR A 10 -8.60 -4.77 -18.00
CA THR A 10 -7.48 -4.45 -18.90
C THR A 10 -6.21 -4.77 -18.12
N PRO A 11 -5.30 -5.63 -18.65
CA PRO A 11 -4.09 -6.00 -17.93
C PRO A 11 -3.39 -4.74 -17.41
N ALA A 12 -2.95 -4.75 -16.15
CA ALA A 12 -2.17 -3.66 -15.53
C ALA A 12 -1.06 -3.14 -16.47
N LEU A 13 -0.55 -4.04 -17.32
CA LEU A 13 0.45 -3.81 -18.34
C LEU A 13 0.10 -2.78 -19.44
N ARG A 14 -1.18 -2.54 -19.75
CA ARG A 14 -1.56 -1.59 -20.82
C ARG A 14 -1.41 -0.14 -20.38
N TRP A 15 -1.54 0.14 -19.08
CA TRP A 15 -1.42 1.50 -18.52
C TRP A 15 0.04 1.92 -18.34
N ASN A 16 0.94 0.95 -18.17
CA ASN A 16 2.37 1.22 -18.02
C ASN A 16 2.96 1.88 -19.28
N SER A 17 2.43 1.55 -20.48
CA SER A 17 2.91 2.19 -21.70
C SER A 17 2.56 3.68 -21.71
N TRP A 18 1.41 4.10 -21.17
CA TRP A 18 1.02 5.51 -21.13
C TRP A 18 1.97 6.40 -20.32
N PHE A 19 2.63 5.87 -19.29
CA PHE A 19 3.65 6.63 -18.56
C PHE A 19 4.85 7.01 -19.44
N VAL A 20 5.13 6.17 -20.44
CA VAL A 20 6.20 6.36 -21.41
C VAL A 20 5.67 7.13 -22.62
N ASP A 21 4.57 6.66 -23.20
CA ASP A 21 3.96 7.16 -24.44
C ASP A 21 3.46 8.61 -24.29
N LEU A 22 2.94 8.99 -23.11
CA LEU A 22 2.48 10.36 -22.82
C LEU A 22 3.58 11.24 -22.23
N GLY A 23 4.83 10.75 -22.10
CA GLY A 23 5.94 11.50 -21.54
C GLY A 23 5.85 11.77 -20.02
N LEU A 24 4.90 11.17 -19.29
CA LEU A 24 4.71 11.42 -17.85
C LEU A 24 5.96 11.11 -17.04
N LYS A 25 6.70 10.05 -17.39
CA LYS A 25 7.99 9.75 -16.76
C LYS A 25 8.98 10.91 -16.88
N GLN A 26 9.03 11.58 -18.04
CA GLN A 26 9.93 12.71 -18.30
C GLN A 26 9.54 13.95 -17.48
N LEU A 27 8.24 14.07 -17.15
CA LEU A 27 7.71 15.09 -16.24
C LEU A 27 7.92 14.74 -14.75
N GLY A 28 8.61 13.64 -14.43
CA GLY A 28 9.00 13.28 -13.07
C GLY A 28 8.03 12.35 -12.34
N TYR A 29 7.01 11.81 -13.01
CA TYR A 29 6.15 10.78 -12.43
C TYR A 29 6.91 9.45 -12.32
N LYS A 30 7.03 8.93 -11.09
CA LYS A 30 7.86 7.74 -10.79
C LYS A 30 7.07 6.51 -10.39
N TYR A 31 5.89 6.67 -9.80
CA TYR A 31 5.13 5.56 -9.21
C TYR A 31 3.87 5.23 -10.03
N VAL A 32 3.69 3.94 -10.31
CA VAL A 32 2.44 3.34 -10.77
C VAL A 32 1.87 2.56 -9.58
N SER A 33 0.78 3.06 -8.99
CA SER A 33 0.15 2.41 -7.83
C SER A 33 -1.22 1.87 -8.19
N ILE A 34 -1.47 0.62 -7.83
CA ILE A 34 -2.80 0.03 -7.83
C ILE A 34 -3.40 0.25 -6.45
N ASP A 35 -4.68 0.63 -6.43
CA ASP A 35 -5.41 0.86 -5.20
C ASP A 35 -6.12 -0.42 -4.74
N ASP A 36 -7.24 -0.29 -4.02
CA ASP A 36 -8.00 -1.41 -3.47
C ASP A 36 -8.43 -2.44 -4.54
N CYS A 37 -8.88 -3.60 -4.07
CA CYS A 37 -9.37 -4.71 -4.87
C CYS A 37 -8.32 -5.41 -5.74
N TRP A 38 -7.03 -5.34 -5.41
CA TRP A 38 -5.98 -6.08 -6.13
C TRP A 38 -5.87 -7.56 -5.69
N SER A 39 -6.29 -7.89 -4.48
CA SER A 39 -6.21 -9.21 -3.84
C SER A 39 -7.50 -10.02 -4.01
N GLN A 40 -7.45 -11.29 -3.62
CA GLN A 40 -8.64 -12.09 -3.32
C GLN A 40 -9.37 -11.51 -2.09
N GLU A 41 -10.64 -11.89 -1.91
CA GLU A 41 -11.47 -11.49 -0.75
C GLU A 41 -11.11 -12.26 0.54
N SER A 42 -10.16 -13.19 0.47
CA SER A 42 -9.66 -13.95 1.62
C SER A 42 -8.15 -14.15 1.55
N CYS A 43 -7.51 -14.20 2.73
CA CYS A 43 -6.14 -14.66 2.85
C CYS A 43 -6.04 -16.17 2.59
N ASN A 44 -4.84 -16.66 2.27
CA ASN A 44 -4.62 -18.10 2.21
C ASN A 44 -4.66 -18.74 3.61
N GLY A 45 -4.57 -20.07 3.67
CA GLY A 45 -4.60 -20.83 4.94
C GLY A 45 -3.48 -20.50 5.93
N SER A 46 -2.44 -19.78 5.50
CA SER A 46 -1.35 -19.30 6.35
C SER A 46 -1.49 -17.81 6.71
N GLY A 47 -2.61 -17.17 6.36
CA GLY A 47 -2.90 -15.77 6.68
C GLY A 47 -2.28 -14.74 5.73
N TYR A 48 -1.67 -15.13 4.62
CA TYR A 48 -1.08 -14.18 3.66
C TYR A 48 -2.10 -13.60 2.70
N LEU A 49 -1.93 -12.32 2.37
CA LEU A 49 -2.60 -11.66 1.25
C LEU A 49 -2.32 -12.40 -0.06
N VAL A 50 -3.38 -12.71 -0.81
CA VAL A 50 -3.28 -13.43 -2.09
C VAL A 50 -3.65 -12.50 -3.24
N PRO A 51 -2.77 -12.27 -4.23
CA PRO A 51 -3.14 -11.53 -5.44
C PRO A 51 -4.27 -12.26 -6.18
N ASP A 52 -5.27 -11.53 -6.67
CA ASP A 52 -6.33 -12.12 -7.51
C ASP A 52 -5.74 -12.68 -8.81
N PRO A 53 -5.78 -14.00 -9.07
CA PRO A 53 -5.14 -14.60 -10.23
C PRO A 53 -5.76 -14.15 -11.57
N SER A 54 -7.01 -13.67 -11.57
CA SER A 54 -7.64 -13.10 -12.77
C SER A 54 -7.01 -11.75 -13.15
N LYS A 55 -6.52 -11.00 -12.16
CA LYS A 55 -5.84 -9.70 -12.33
C LYS A 55 -4.33 -9.86 -12.51
N TRP A 56 -3.75 -10.86 -11.85
CA TRP A 56 -2.32 -11.13 -11.75
C TRP A 56 -1.99 -12.56 -12.21
N PRO A 57 -2.24 -12.92 -13.48
CA PRO A 57 -2.06 -14.30 -13.95
C PRO A 57 -0.62 -14.81 -13.85
N ASN A 58 0.35 -13.90 -13.77
CA ASN A 58 1.78 -14.20 -13.58
C ASN A 58 2.30 -13.72 -12.20
N GLY A 59 1.40 -13.40 -11.28
CA GLY A 59 1.72 -12.83 -9.96
C GLY A 59 2.14 -11.35 -9.99
N ILE A 60 2.29 -10.77 -8.80
CA ILE A 60 2.67 -9.36 -8.61
C ILE A 60 4.09 -9.10 -9.09
N ARG A 61 5.03 -9.99 -8.75
CA ARG A 61 6.46 -9.82 -9.06
C ARG A 61 6.72 -9.66 -10.56
N ALA A 62 6.02 -10.40 -11.42
CA ALA A 62 6.17 -10.24 -12.87
C ALA A 62 5.77 -8.85 -13.37
N VAL A 63 4.81 -8.20 -12.71
CA VAL A 63 4.41 -6.82 -13.02
C VAL A 63 5.41 -5.82 -12.46
N VAL A 64 5.88 -6.04 -11.22
CA VAL A 64 6.95 -5.26 -10.59
C VAL A 64 8.18 -5.24 -11.49
N ASP A 65 8.69 -6.40 -11.90
CA ASP A 65 9.89 -6.54 -12.74
C ASP A 65 9.73 -5.75 -14.06
N LYS A 66 8.54 -5.82 -14.67
CA LYS A 66 8.25 -5.06 -15.89
C LYS A 66 8.24 -3.55 -15.63
N ILE A 67 7.64 -3.09 -14.54
CA ILE A 67 7.59 -1.66 -14.16
C ILE A 67 8.99 -1.13 -13.83
N HIS A 68 9.78 -1.90 -13.11
CA HIS A 68 11.19 -1.58 -12.84
C HIS A 68 12.01 -1.51 -14.13
N GLY A 69 11.77 -2.40 -15.10
CA GLY A 69 12.38 -2.36 -16.43
C GLY A 69 12.09 -1.06 -17.21
N MET A 70 11.02 -0.33 -16.85
CA MET A 70 10.70 1.00 -17.39
C MET A 70 11.30 2.15 -16.57
N CYS A 71 12.15 1.85 -15.58
CA CYS A 71 12.63 2.76 -14.54
C CYS A 71 11.50 3.51 -13.81
N LEU A 72 10.38 2.81 -13.61
CA LEU A 72 9.26 3.25 -12.77
C LEU A 72 9.25 2.40 -11.50
N LYS A 73 8.44 2.81 -10.52
CA LYS A 73 8.22 2.15 -9.24
C LYS A 73 6.79 1.66 -9.14
N PHE A 74 6.56 0.56 -8.44
CA PHE A 74 5.25 -0.06 -8.29
C PHE A 74 4.70 0.08 -6.87
N GLY A 75 3.40 0.34 -6.76
CA GLY A 75 2.71 0.47 -5.48
C GLY A 75 1.45 -0.36 -5.37
N LEU A 76 1.15 -0.78 -4.14
CA LEU A 76 -0.07 -1.46 -3.76
C LEU A 76 -0.74 -0.75 -2.57
N TYR A 77 -1.82 -1.36 -2.09
CA TYR A 77 -2.75 -0.80 -1.12
C TYR A 77 -3.16 -1.84 -0.09
N SER A 78 -3.35 -1.38 1.16
CA SER A 78 -4.13 -2.09 2.18
C SER A 78 -4.67 -1.07 3.19
N ASP A 79 -5.11 -1.56 4.33
CA ASP A 79 -5.79 -0.84 5.38
C ASP A 79 -5.22 -1.21 6.75
N ALA A 80 -5.19 -0.22 7.65
CA ALA A 80 -4.88 -0.40 9.06
C ALA A 80 -5.91 -1.23 9.83
N GLY A 81 -7.11 -1.43 9.27
CA GLY A 81 -8.15 -2.29 9.80
C GLY A 81 -8.04 -3.76 9.40
N ILE A 82 -9.03 -4.53 9.84
CA ILE A 82 -9.15 -5.97 9.52
C ILE A 82 -9.56 -6.21 8.06
N GLU A 83 -10.20 -5.22 7.44
CA GLU A 83 -10.63 -5.23 6.05
C GLU A 83 -10.28 -3.90 5.40
N THR A 84 -10.07 -3.93 4.08
CA THR A 84 -9.98 -2.71 3.28
C THR A 84 -11.34 -2.03 3.15
N CYS A 85 -11.34 -0.77 2.72
CA CYS A 85 -12.58 -0.05 2.45
C CYS A 85 -13.52 -0.75 1.47
N ALA A 86 -13.01 -1.60 0.56
CA ALA A 86 -13.81 -2.43 -0.34
C ALA A 86 -14.09 -3.86 0.17
N GLY A 87 -13.73 -4.19 1.40
CA GLY A 87 -14.01 -5.49 2.02
C GLY A 87 -13.02 -6.61 1.65
N HIS A 88 -11.82 -6.27 1.16
CA HIS A 88 -10.73 -7.23 1.02
C HIS A 88 -9.98 -7.38 2.36
N PRO A 89 -9.13 -8.41 2.56
CA PRO A 89 -8.34 -8.51 3.78
C PRO A 89 -7.45 -7.27 3.99
N GLY A 90 -7.54 -6.66 5.18
CA GLY A 90 -6.64 -5.61 5.65
C GLY A 90 -5.39 -6.20 6.30
N SER A 91 -4.58 -5.36 6.95
CA SER A 91 -3.28 -5.76 7.51
C SER A 91 -3.21 -5.74 9.04
N GLN A 92 -4.31 -5.42 9.73
CA GLN A 92 -4.31 -5.34 11.20
C GLN A 92 -3.86 -6.68 11.84
N GLY A 93 -2.76 -6.64 12.59
CA GLY A 93 -2.17 -7.82 13.25
C GLY A 93 -1.27 -8.69 12.36
N TYR A 94 -1.13 -8.37 11.07
CA TYR A 94 -0.28 -9.07 10.10
C TYR A 94 0.81 -8.16 9.51
N GLU A 95 1.08 -7.00 10.12
CA GLU A 95 1.88 -5.93 9.53
C GLU A 95 3.31 -6.37 9.18
N GLN A 96 3.96 -7.16 10.03
CA GLN A 96 5.30 -7.68 9.75
C GLN A 96 5.28 -8.70 8.60
N GLN A 97 4.31 -9.60 8.61
CA GLN A 97 4.14 -10.62 7.56
C GLN A 97 3.90 -9.95 6.21
N ASP A 98 3.03 -8.94 6.17
CA ASP A 98 2.71 -8.19 4.97
C ASP A 98 3.91 -7.36 4.48
N ALA A 99 4.67 -6.75 5.39
CA ALA A 99 5.89 -6.04 5.04
C ALA A 99 6.93 -6.98 4.39
N ASP A 100 7.13 -8.18 4.96
CA ASP A 100 8.03 -9.19 4.40
C ASP A 100 7.55 -9.68 3.02
N LEU A 101 6.24 -9.89 2.87
CA LEU A 101 5.62 -10.31 1.61
C LEU A 101 5.82 -9.26 0.52
N LEU A 102 5.56 -7.99 0.81
CA LEU A 102 5.75 -6.87 -0.12
C LEU A 102 7.21 -6.69 -0.51
N GLY A 103 8.12 -6.79 0.46
CA GLY A 103 9.56 -6.78 0.21
C GLY A 103 9.99 -7.93 -0.72
N SER A 104 9.43 -9.13 -0.53
CA SER A 104 9.70 -10.30 -1.39
C SER A 104 9.21 -10.11 -2.83
N TRP A 105 8.15 -9.33 -3.04
CA TRP A 105 7.63 -9.01 -4.37
C TRP A 105 8.32 -7.82 -5.03
N GLY A 106 9.08 -7.02 -4.27
CA GLY A 106 9.72 -5.80 -4.73
C GLY A 106 8.76 -4.61 -4.88
N VAL A 107 7.71 -4.56 -4.06
CA VAL A 107 6.75 -3.43 -4.07
C VAL A 107 7.42 -2.19 -3.46
N ASP A 108 7.43 -1.07 -4.19
CA ASP A 108 8.11 0.16 -3.77
C ASP A 108 7.25 1.11 -2.92
N TYR A 109 5.93 0.93 -2.94
CA TYR A 109 4.98 1.86 -2.33
C TYR A 109 3.79 1.13 -1.73
N TRP A 110 3.39 1.54 -0.54
CA TRP A 110 2.23 1.02 0.16
C TRP A 110 1.35 2.16 0.65
N LYS A 111 0.15 2.29 0.06
CA LYS A 111 -0.90 3.15 0.58
C LYS A 111 -1.65 2.38 1.67
N TYR A 112 -1.79 3.01 2.84
CA TYR A 112 -2.39 2.39 4.02
C TYR A 112 -3.57 3.22 4.52
N ASP A 113 -4.76 2.71 4.27
CA ASP A 113 -6.05 3.35 4.59
C ASP A 113 -6.45 3.10 6.05
N ASN A 114 -7.70 3.43 6.40
CA ASN A 114 -8.16 3.47 7.79
C ASN A 114 -9.60 2.95 8.00
N CYS A 115 -10.15 2.19 7.06
CA CYS A 115 -11.46 1.53 7.18
C CYS A 115 -11.38 0.30 8.08
N TYR A 116 -12.52 -0.16 8.62
CA TYR A 116 -12.61 -1.36 9.46
C TYR A 116 -11.57 -1.43 10.59
N THR A 117 -11.25 -0.26 11.14
CA THR A 117 -10.41 -0.13 12.33
C THR A 117 -11.26 -0.21 13.60
N LEU A 118 -10.70 -0.75 14.68
CA LEU A 118 -11.44 -0.93 15.95
C LEU A 118 -12.03 0.37 16.48
N CYS A 119 -13.26 0.29 16.99
CA CYS A 119 -14.23 1.32 17.43
C CYS A 119 -14.27 1.75 18.91
N ASN A 120 -13.17 1.81 19.69
CA ASN A 120 -13.05 2.21 21.13
C ASN A 120 -13.02 0.95 21.99
N GLY A 121 -12.23 -0.04 21.55
CA GLY A 121 -12.38 -1.42 22.01
C GLY A 121 -13.61 -2.12 21.45
N GLU A 122 -14.47 -1.41 20.70
CA GLU A 122 -15.66 -1.96 20.06
C GLU A 122 -15.36 -2.48 18.63
N ASN A 123 -16.37 -3.09 18.03
CA ASN A 123 -16.32 -3.70 16.72
C ASN A 123 -15.75 -2.74 15.65
N PRO A 124 -14.99 -3.26 14.67
CA PRO A 124 -14.58 -2.53 13.49
C PRO A 124 -15.75 -1.85 12.78
N VAL A 125 -15.56 -0.60 12.36
CA VAL A 125 -16.55 0.16 11.60
C VAL A 125 -16.11 0.27 10.13
N PRO A 126 -17.01 0.06 9.13
CA PRO A 126 -16.62 0.07 7.71
C PRO A 126 -15.93 1.33 7.19
N GLN A 127 -16.05 2.45 7.90
CA GLN A 127 -15.48 3.73 7.50
C GLN A 127 -14.90 4.43 8.73
N ARG A 128 -14.97 5.76 8.77
CA ARG A 128 -14.45 6.58 9.86
C ARG A 128 -15.12 6.24 11.19
N CYS A 129 -14.28 5.90 12.18
CA CYS A 129 -14.67 6.08 13.56
C CYS A 129 -14.75 7.57 13.88
N CYS A 130 -15.93 8.04 14.28
CA CYS A 130 -16.18 9.45 14.58
C CYS A 130 -15.66 9.88 15.96
N ILE A 131 -15.13 8.95 16.75
CA ILE A 131 -14.52 9.21 18.06
C ILE A 131 -13.00 9.29 17.87
N PRO A 132 -12.31 10.32 18.41
CA PRO A 132 -10.86 10.43 18.33
C PRO A 132 -10.12 9.18 18.83
N ARG A 133 -9.00 8.83 18.20
CA ARG A 133 -8.21 7.64 18.52
C ARG A 133 -6.71 7.91 18.49
N ASP A 134 -5.97 6.92 18.95
CA ASP A 134 -4.55 6.76 18.63
C ASP A 134 -4.40 5.93 17.34
N SER A 135 -4.79 6.47 16.18
CA SER A 135 -4.43 5.83 14.90
C SER A 135 -2.92 5.80 14.68
N GLN A 136 -2.17 6.69 15.34
CA GLN A 136 -0.71 6.72 15.29
C GLN A 136 -0.11 5.35 15.67
N ALA A 137 -0.66 4.64 16.66
CA ALA A 137 -0.21 3.30 17.03
C ALA A 137 -0.29 2.30 15.86
N TRP A 138 -1.39 2.28 15.11
CA TRP A 138 -1.57 1.38 13.96
C TRP A 138 -0.57 1.70 12.85
N TYR A 139 -0.45 2.98 12.50
CA TYR A 139 0.50 3.41 11.48
C TYR A 139 1.96 3.17 11.90
N THR A 140 2.27 3.34 13.19
CA THR A 140 3.59 3.06 13.77
C THR A 140 3.96 1.59 13.69
N THR A 141 3.00 0.69 13.90
CA THR A 141 3.22 -0.75 13.84
C THR A 141 3.73 -1.18 12.47
N LEU A 142 3.03 -0.83 11.39
CA LEU A 142 3.50 -1.11 10.03
C LEU A 142 4.75 -0.31 9.65
N GLY A 143 4.88 0.93 10.11
CA GLY A 143 6.09 1.73 9.90
C GLY A 143 7.34 1.06 10.50
N ASN A 144 7.22 0.39 11.64
CA ASN A 144 8.29 -0.39 12.25
C ASN A 144 8.57 -1.69 11.49
N ALA A 145 7.54 -2.35 10.98
CA ALA A 145 7.72 -3.52 10.11
C ALA A 145 8.50 -3.15 8.83
N PHE A 146 8.18 -2.05 8.16
CA PHE A 146 8.97 -1.61 6.99
C PHE A 146 10.43 -1.24 7.34
N ARG A 147 10.76 -0.92 8.60
CA ARG A 147 12.15 -0.69 9.04
C ARG A 147 12.94 -2.00 9.14
N SER A 148 12.28 -3.12 9.42
CA SER A 148 12.94 -4.43 9.59
C SER A 148 13.21 -5.12 8.25
N VAL A 149 12.44 -4.79 7.21
CA VAL A 149 12.59 -5.36 5.87
C VAL A 149 13.79 -4.77 5.13
N ASN A 150 14.60 -5.62 4.49
CA ASN A 150 15.75 -5.21 3.67
C ASN A 150 15.36 -4.76 2.24
N TYR A 151 14.22 -4.09 2.10
CA TYR A 151 13.73 -3.52 0.86
C TYR A 151 13.02 -2.20 1.18
N PRO A 152 13.39 -1.07 0.55
CA PRO A 152 12.79 0.23 0.86
C PRO A 152 11.37 0.33 0.28
N ILE A 153 10.38 0.46 1.16
CA ILE A 153 8.97 0.66 0.79
C ILE A 153 8.55 2.07 1.21
N LEU A 154 8.09 2.88 0.26
CA LEU A 154 7.52 4.19 0.53
C LEU A 154 6.14 4.02 1.16
N TYR A 155 5.99 4.52 2.38
CA TYR A 155 4.79 4.36 3.18
C TYR A 155 3.91 5.61 3.12
N SER A 156 2.68 5.46 2.64
CA SER A 156 1.70 6.55 2.52
C SER A 156 0.55 6.32 3.50
N LEU A 157 0.46 7.22 4.48
CA LEU A 157 -0.54 7.18 5.54
C LEU A 157 -1.82 7.86 5.04
N TYR A 158 -2.92 7.12 4.95
CA TYR A 158 -4.19 7.63 4.48
C TYR A 158 -5.24 7.57 5.59
N SER A 159 -5.04 8.41 6.61
CA SER A 159 -5.93 8.49 7.79
C SER A 159 -7.07 9.51 7.65
N TRP A 160 -7.29 10.05 6.44
CA TRP A 160 -8.27 11.12 6.16
C TRP A 160 -8.11 12.39 7.02
N GLY A 161 -6.90 12.67 7.50
CA GLY A 161 -6.62 13.81 8.38
C GLY A 161 -7.07 13.60 9.82
N LEU A 162 -7.40 12.37 10.22
CA LEU A 162 -7.79 12.05 11.59
C LEU A 162 -6.59 12.04 12.53
N ASP A 163 -6.91 12.16 13.82
CA ASP A 163 -5.98 12.06 14.95
C ASP A 163 -4.72 12.93 14.81
N ASN A 164 -4.90 14.10 14.17
CA ASN A 164 -3.86 15.09 13.94
C ASN A 164 -2.62 14.51 13.26
N VAL A 165 -2.80 13.65 12.23
CA VAL A 165 -1.69 12.97 11.51
C VAL A 165 -0.55 13.88 11.09
N TRP A 166 -0.80 15.16 10.82
CA TRP A 166 0.24 16.14 10.50
C TRP A 166 1.25 16.37 11.64
N THR A 167 0.89 16.08 12.90
CA THR A 167 1.76 16.25 14.07
C THR A 167 2.78 15.11 14.24
N TRP A 168 2.45 13.91 13.75
CA TRP A 168 3.26 12.71 14.01
C TRP A 168 3.63 11.92 12.75
N GLY A 169 2.89 12.05 11.64
CA GLY A 169 3.10 11.27 10.41
C GLY A 169 4.51 11.44 9.82
N GLY A 170 5.12 12.62 9.97
CA GLY A 170 6.50 12.85 9.55
C GLY A 170 7.55 12.02 10.29
N SER A 171 7.27 11.59 11.52
CA SER A 171 8.15 10.69 12.28
C SER A 171 8.10 9.24 11.76
N MET A 172 7.07 8.89 10.98
CA MET A 172 6.92 7.57 10.37
C MET A 172 7.74 7.41 9.09
N CYS A 173 8.19 8.52 8.48
CA CYS A 173 9.10 8.48 7.36
C CYS A 173 10.39 7.74 7.74
N LEU A 174 10.77 6.73 6.95
CA LEU A 174 12.08 6.11 7.05
C LEU A 174 13.14 7.19 6.79
N LYS A 175 14.04 7.43 7.74
CA LYS A 175 15.21 8.29 7.46
C LYS A 175 15.97 7.65 6.31
N ALA A 176 16.10 8.41 5.23
CA ALA A 176 17.04 8.12 4.16
C ALA A 176 18.43 7.95 4.78
N GLY A 177 18.91 6.71 4.91
CA GLY A 177 20.34 6.46 5.04
C GLY A 177 21.06 6.98 3.79
N PRO A 178 22.39 7.14 3.81
CA PRO A 178 23.16 7.74 2.70
C PRO A 178 22.95 7.06 1.34
N THR A 179 22.33 5.88 1.30
CA THR A 179 22.00 5.11 0.08
C THR A 179 20.50 5.02 -0.25
N ARG A 180 19.58 5.55 0.57
CA ARG A 180 18.12 5.38 0.38
C ARG A 180 17.44 6.70 0.03
N GLN A 181 17.26 6.98 -1.25
CA GLN A 181 16.49 8.14 -1.70
C GLN A 181 14.97 7.95 -1.57
N THR A 182 14.32 9.02 -1.09
CA THR A 182 12.91 9.43 -1.16
C THR A 182 11.95 8.99 -0.03
N GLY A 183 11.53 9.98 0.76
CA GLY A 183 10.19 10.10 1.34
C GLY A 183 9.73 11.54 1.16
N TYR A 184 8.59 11.76 0.50
CA TYR A 184 7.96 13.06 0.35
C TYR A 184 6.57 13.03 0.99
N TYR A 185 6.22 14.14 1.64
CA TYR A 185 4.89 14.44 2.14
C TYR A 185 3.96 14.80 0.97
N THR A 186 2.76 14.22 0.94
CA THR A 186 1.58 14.79 0.28
C THR A 186 0.39 14.61 1.18
#